data_AF-A0A5C7IP79-F1
#
_entry.id   AF-A0A5C7IP79-F1
#
_cell.length_a   1.000
_cell.length_b   1.000
_cell.length_c   1.000
_cell.angle_alpha   90.00
_cell.angle_beta   90.00
_cell.angle_gamma   90.00
#
_symmetry.space_group_name_H-M   'P 1'
#
loop_
_entity.id
_entity.type
_entity.pdbx_description
1 polymer ?
#
loop_
_entity_poly.entity_id
_entity_poly.type
_entity_poly.pdbx_seq_one_letter_code
_entity_poly.pdbx_strand_id
1 'polypeptide(L)'
;MLQYEYQTGVNDVKTSLLHVKSVFLYEWWLDRVYLKSLTVVGFVARGSQVLRTSHSAAIVKRHESIILEIVDGIRVTISSLIDRSRTCSNGVPSEVCDHFLHGFPRYWEGFADQLWG
;
A
#
# COMPACT_ATOMS: atom_id res chain seq x y z
N MET A 1 8.42 -42.42 -20.38
CA MET A 1 7.49 -41.28 -20.32
C MET A 1 6.12 -41.89 -20.14
N LEU A 2 5.65 -42.16 -18.92
CA LEU A 2 5.32 -41.25 -17.82
C LEU A 2 5.83 -41.84 -16.48
N GLN A 3 6.16 -41.01 -15.48
CA GLN A 3 6.66 -41.45 -14.17
C GLN A 3 5.78 -40.94 -13.01
N TYR A 4 5.37 -41.93 -12.22
CA TYR A 4 5.10 -42.00 -10.77
C TYR A 4 3.93 -41.25 -10.11
N GLU A 5 3.01 -42.08 -9.59
CA GLU A 5 2.19 -41.85 -8.41
C GLU A 5 3.04 -41.89 -7.12
N TYR A 6 2.67 -41.06 -6.14
CA TYR A 6 2.92 -41.34 -4.72
C TYR A 6 1.77 -40.73 -3.90
N GLN A 7 1.07 -41.56 -3.14
CA GLN A 7 0.19 -41.13 -2.05
C GLN A 7 0.56 -41.88 -0.77
N THR A 8 0.65 -41.12 0.33
CA THR A 8 0.60 -41.42 1.78
C THR A 8 1.58 -40.45 2.44
N GLY A 9 1.30 -39.66 3.48
CA GLY A 9 0.18 -39.41 4.37
C GLY A 9 0.74 -38.54 5.50
N VAL A 10 -0.14 -37.97 6.34
CA VAL A 10 0.15 -37.45 7.70
C VAL A 10 0.58 -35.97 7.81
N ASN A 11 -0.43 -35.15 8.15
CA ASN A 11 -0.42 -33.97 9.03
C ASN A 11 -0.16 -32.55 8.46
N ASP A 12 -1.24 -31.77 8.44
CA ASP A 12 -1.27 -30.36 8.84
C ASP A 12 -0.26 -29.38 8.20
N VAL A 13 -0.08 -29.44 6.87
CA VAL A 13 0.12 -28.19 6.12
C VAL A 13 -1.26 -27.58 5.82
N LYS A 14 -2.04 -27.42 6.89
CA LYS A 14 -3.05 -26.38 7.06
C LYS A 14 -2.36 -25.03 7.26
N THR A 15 -1.20 -24.84 6.65
CA THR A 15 -0.75 -23.52 6.22
C THR A 15 -1.71 -23.14 5.10
N SER A 16 -2.93 -22.78 5.49
CA SER A 16 -3.75 -21.85 4.76
C SER A 16 -2.78 -20.77 4.32
N LEU A 17 -2.39 -20.82 3.05
CA LEU A 17 -1.74 -19.72 2.35
C LEU A 17 -2.74 -18.59 2.53
N LEU A 18 -2.60 -17.84 3.62
CA LEU A 18 -3.33 -16.61 3.84
C LEU A 18 -2.92 -15.79 2.64
N HIS A 19 -3.76 -15.81 1.61
CA HIS A 19 -3.51 -15.13 0.35
C HIS A 19 -3.40 -13.67 0.74
N VAL A 20 -2.18 -13.18 0.89
CA VAL A 20 -1.93 -11.78 1.21
C VAL A 20 -2.52 -11.02 0.05
N LYS A 21 -3.68 -10.40 0.29
CA LYS A 21 -4.34 -9.59 -0.72
C LYS A 21 -3.38 -8.45 -1.04
N SER A 22 -3.07 -8.31 -2.31
CA SER A 22 -2.16 -7.29 -2.80
C SER A 22 -2.91 -6.37 -3.75
N VAL A 23 -2.72 -5.07 -3.59
CA VAL A 23 -3.32 -4.03 -4.42
C VAL A 23 -2.20 -3.23 -5.06
N PHE A 24 -2.34 -2.94 -6.35
CA PHE A 24 -1.38 -2.12 -7.09
C PHE A 24 -2.01 -0.79 -7.46
N LEU A 25 -1.31 0.31 -7.15
CA LEU A 25 -1.72 1.67 -7.45
C LEU A 25 -0.84 2.24 -8.57
N TYR A 26 -1.47 2.60 -9.70
CA TYR A 26 -0.76 3.13 -10.86
C TYR A 26 -0.36 4.60 -10.67
N GLU A 27 -1.28 5.38 -10.13
CA GLU A 27 -1.05 6.73 -9.60
C GLU A 27 -1.39 6.70 -8.11
N TRP A 28 -0.70 7.51 -7.33
CA TRP A 28 -0.92 7.58 -5.89
C TRP A 28 -0.65 8.98 -5.33
N TRP A 29 -1.32 9.28 -4.23
CA TRP A 29 -1.16 10.51 -3.45
C TRP A 29 -1.43 10.21 -1.97
N LEU A 30 -1.00 11.14 -1.11
CA LEU A 30 -1.31 11.04 0.31
C LEU A 30 -2.68 11.66 0.60
N ASP A 31 -3.38 11.05 1.54
CA ASP A 31 -4.60 11.60 2.08
C ASP A 31 -4.49 11.73 3.60
N ARG A 32 -5.23 12.71 4.09
CA ARG A 32 -5.20 13.17 5.46
C ARG A 32 -6.29 12.43 6.21
N VAL A 33 -5.93 11.48 7.07
CA VAL A 33 -6.92 10.75 7.89
C VAL A 33 -6.94 11.28 9.32
N TYR A 34 -8.15 11.48 9.83
CA TYR A 34 -8.40 11.81 11.23
C TYR A 34 -7.70 10.80 12.15
N LEU A 35 -6.95 11.29 13.14
CA LEU A 35 -6.21 10.53 14.17
C LEU A 35 -4.80 10.03 13.76
N LYS A 36 -3.96 10.91 13.21
CA LYS A 36 -2.49 10.69 13.12
C LYS A 36 -2.07 9.47 12.30
N SER A 37 -2.83 9.13 11.28
CA SER A 37 -2.45 8.08 10.34
C SER A 37 -2.32 8.65 8.94
N LEU A 38 -1.27 8.26 8.23
CA LEU A 38 -1.16 8.47 6.79
C LEU A 38 -1.92 7.37 6.06
N THR A 39 -2.68 7.76 5.04
CA THR A 39 -3.23 6.81 4.07
C THR A 39 -2.72 7.13 2.67
N VAL A 40 -2.63 6.08 1.86
CA VAL A 40 -2.43 6.22 0.42
C VAL A 40 -3.78 6.14 -0.27
N VAL A 41 -3.99 7.06 -1.19
CA VAL A 41 -5.09 6.98 -2.16
C VAL A 41 -4.46 6.80 -3.52
N GLY A 42 -5.11 6.04 -4.39
CA GLY A 42 -4.60 5.85 -5.73
C GLY A 42 -5.58 5.21 -6.66
N PHE A 43 -5.18 5.16 -7.93
CA PHE A 43 -5.95 4.45 -8.94
C PHE A 43 -5.54 2.98 -8.99
N VAL A 44 -6.51 2.10 -8.76
CA VAL A 44 -6.34 0.67 -8.95
C VAL A 44 -6.64 0.33 -10.41
N ALA A 45 -5.71 -0.34 -11.09
CA ALA A 45 -5.98 -0.93 -12.38
C ALA A 45 -6.73 -2.26 -12.20
N ARG A 46 -7.99 -2.33 -12.66
CA ARG A 46 -8.75 -3.58 -12.71
C ARG A 46 -9.03 -3.95 -14.17
N GLY A 47 -8.19 -4.80 -14.75
CA GLY A 47 -8.36 -5.22 -16.14
C GLY A 47 -8.20 -4.06 -17.13
N SER A 48 -8.94 -4.10 -18.24
CA SER A 48 -8.56 -3.41 -19.47
C SER A 48 -8.85 -1.90 -19.56
N GLN A 49 -9.50 -1.20 -18.61
CA GLN A 49 -9.66 0.27 -18.77
C GLN A 49 -10.28 1.08 -17.60
N VAL A 50 -10.80 0.46 -16.54
CA VAL A 50 -11.47 1.24 -15.48
C VAL A 50 -10.50 1.53 -14.33
N LEU A 51 -9.96 2.75 -14.30
CA LEU A 51 -9.29 3.30 -13.13
C LEU A 51 -10.34 3.65 -12.08
N ARG A 52 -10.22 3.09 -10.88
CA ARG A 52 -11.06 3.46 -9.73
C ARG A 52 -10.18 4.05 -8.65
N THR A 53 -10.62 5.17 -8.08
CA THR A 53 -10.02 5.72 -6.87
C THR A 53 -10.28 4.75 -5.73
N SER A 54 -9.21 4.32 -5.06
CA SER A 54 -9.28 3.53 -3.84
C SER A 54 -8.64 4.33 -2.73
N HIS A 55 -9.38 4.50 -1.63
CA HIS A 55 -8.81 5.00 -0.39
C HIS A 55 -8.34 3.80 0.42
N SER A 56 -7.06 3.76 0.77
CA SER A 56 -6.55 2.70 1.65
C SER A 56 -6.93 2.98 3.11
N ALA A 57 -6.98 1.91 3.93
CA ALA A 57 -6.94 2.05 5.38
C ALA A 57 -5.57 2.59 5.84
N ALA A 58 -5.46 2.95 7.11
CA ALA A 58 -4.21 3.44 7.71
C ALA A 58 -3.03 2.52 7.38
N ILE A 59 -1.91 3.11 6.98
CA ILE A 59 -0.66 2.40 6.76
C ILE A 59 -0.12 2.01 8.14
N VAL A 60 0.16 0.72 8.32
CA VAL A 60 0.67 0.18 9.59
C VAL A 60 2.12 -0.24 9.49
N LYS A 61 2.62 -0.51 8.28
CA LYS A 61 4.00 -0.97 8.09
C LYS A 61 4.52 -0.67 6.69
N ARG A 62 5.81 -0.36 6.62
CA ARG A 62 6.61 -0.24 5.39
C ARG A 62 7.47 -1.50 5.25
N HIS A 63 7.30 -2.24 4.16
CA HIS A 63 8.19 -3.36 3.79
C HIS A 63 9.35 -2.87 2.93
N GLU A 64 9.03 -2.06 1.91
CA GLU A 64 9.98 -1.40 1.02
C GLU A 64 9.53 0.04 0.77
N SER A 65 10.30 0.83 0.02
CA SER A 65 9.86 2.21 -0.30
C SER A 65 8.52 2.23 -1.05
N ILE A 66 8.23 1.22 -1.86
CA ILE A 66 7.02 1.15 -2.66
C ILE A 66 6.04 0.07 -2.21
N ILE A 67 6.36 -0.69 -1.15
CA ILE A 67 5.52 -1.79 -0.65
C ILE A 67 5.12 -1.49 0.79
N LEU A 68 3.84 -1.26 0.99
CA LEU A 68 3.21 -0.88 2.26
C LEU A 68 2.24 -1.96 2.70
N GLU A 69 1.95 -2.01 3.99
CA GLU A 69 0.91 -2.84 4.57
C GLU A 69 -0.05 -1.95 5.35
N ILE A 70 -1.34 -2.21 5.16
CA ILE A 70 -2.45 -1.50 5.83
C ILE A 70 -3.11 -2.40 6.89
N VAL A 71 -3.93 -1.81 7.77
CA VAL A 71 -4.54 -2.47 8.96
C VAL A 71 -5.09 -3.88 8.70
N ASP A 72 -5.66 -4.14 7.52
CA ASP A 72 -6.25 -5.44 7.15
C ASP A 72 -5.22 -6.51 6.70
N GLY A 73 -3.91 -6.26 6.88
CA GLY A 73 -2.83 -7.12 6.40
C GLY A 73 -2.69 -7.14 4.87
N ILE A 74 -3.31 -6.18 4.18
CA ILE A 74 -3.28 -6.03 2.72
C ILE A 74 -1.98 -5.31 2.34
N ARG A 75 -1.29 -5.83 1.33
CA ARG A 75 -0.11 -5.15 0.76
C ARG A 75 -0.53 -4.19 -0.34
N VAL A 76 -0.06 -2.95 -0.25
CA VAL A 76 -0.24 -1.93 -1.28
C VAL A 76 1.11 -1.69 -1.94
N THR A 77 1.18 -1.92 -3.25
CA THR A 77 2.31 -1.55 -4.08
C THR A 77 1.98 -0.28 -4.83
N ILE A 78 2.76 0.78 -4.60
CA ILE A 78 2.63 2.04 -5.33
C ILE A 78 3.58 2.04 -6.53
N SER A 79 3.14 2.63 -7.62
CA SER A 79 3.98 2.91 -8.78
C SER A 79 3.78 4.36 -9.19
N SER A 80 4.75 4.93 -9.90
CA SER A 80 4.89 6.36 -10.22
C SER A 80 5.36 7.25 -9.06
N LEU A 81 5.68 8.50 -9.42
CA LEU A 81 5.95 9.57 -8.45
C LEU A 81 4.64 10.00 -7.78
N ILE A 82 4.73 10.52 -6.56
CA ILE A 82 3.58 11.07 -5.84
C ILE A 82 2.88 12.17 -6.65
N ASP A 83 1.55 12.11 -6.76
CA ASP A 83 0.74 13.21 -7.28
C ASP A 83 0.65 14.31 -6.21
N ARG A 84 1.50 15.32 -6.37
CA ARG A 84 1.61 16.48 -5.48
C ARG A 84 0.33 17.31 -5.46
N SER A 85 -0.34 17.46 -6.61
CA SER A 85 -1.52 18.31 -6.71
C SER A 85 -2.66 17.76 -5.85
N ARG A 86 -2.91 16.45 -5.97
CA ARG A 86 -3.92 15.76 -5.16
C ARG A 86 -3.53 15.68 -3.69
N THR A 87 -2.25 15.44 -3.40
CA THR A 87 -1.72 15.43 -2.02
C THR A 87 -1.94 16.79 -1.34
N CYS A 88 -1.58 17.89 -2.00
CA CYS A 88 -1.79 19.24 -1.47
C CYS A 88 -3.27 19.61 -1.34
N SER A 89 -4.10 19.17 -2.28
CA SER A 89 -5.56 19.37 -2.20
C SER A 89 -6.18 18.68 -0.98
N ASN A 90 -5.56 17.60 -0.48
CA ASN A 90 -5.95 16.92 0.76
C ASN A 90 -5.40 17.62 2.03
N GLY A 91 -4.75 18.77 1.88
CA GLY A 91 -4.19 19.56 2.98
C GLY A 91 -2.86 19.02 3.51
N VAL A 92 -2.14 18.20 2.76
CA VAL A 92 -0.75 17.81 3.07
C VAL A 92 0.19 18.87 2.47
N PRO A 93 1.12 19.46 3.24
CA PRO A 93 2.04 20.48 2.73
C PRO A 93 2.91 19.95 1.58
N SER A 94 3.26 20.84 0.65
CA SER A 94 4.09 20.49 -0.52
C SER A 94 5.49 19.99 -0.15
N GLU A 95 6.05 20.50 0.94
CA GLU A 95 7.35 20.12 1.48
C GLU A 95 7.35 18.66 1.93
N VAL A 96 6.21 18.18 2.45
CA VAL A 96 6.04 16.76 2.79
C VAL A 96 6.13 15.93 1.52
N CYS A 97 5.56 16.35 0.39
CA CYS A 97 5.62 15.60 -0.86
C CYS A 97 7.06 15.33 -1.35
N ASP A 98 8.01 16.22 -1.07
CA ASP A 98 9.41 16.04 -1.45
C ASP A 98 10.03 14.79 -0.80
N HIS A 99 9.63 14.47 0.43
CA HIS A 99 10.09 13.28 1.14
C HIS A 99 9.51 11.98 0.56
N PHE A 100 8.41 12.06 -0.19
CA PHE A 100 7.67 10.92 -0.72
C PHE A 100 7.82 10.72 -2.23
N LEU A 101 8.70 11.50 -2.89
CA LEU A 101 8.90 11.48 -4.34
C LEU A 101 9.08 10.06 -4.92
N HIS A 102 9.87 9.23 -4.26
CA HIS A 102 10.19 7.86 -4.70
C HIS A 102 9.46 6.77 -3.90
N GLY A 103 8.36 7.13 -3.23
CA GLY A 103 7.64 6.27 -2.29
C GLY A 103 7.92 6.65 -0.84
N PHE A 104 7.70 5.72 0.08
CA PHE A 104 7.75 5.98 1.52
C PHE A 104 9.18 5.96 2.06
N PRO A 105 9.65 7.06 2.70
CA PRO A 105 10.93 7.09 3.38
C PRO A 105 10.91 6.18 4.62
N ARG A 106 12.09 5.86 5.17
CA ARG A 106 12.20 5.03 6.40
C ARG A 106 11.64 5.71 7.66
N TYR A 107 11.49 7.03 7.63
CA TYR A 107 11.03 7.87 8.73
C TYR A 107 9.59 8.38 8.49
N TRP A 108 8.82 7.69 7.64
CA TRP A 108 7.51 8.14 7.20
C TRP A 108 6.52 8.30 8.36
N GLU A 109 6.67 7.50 9.42
CA GLU A 109 5.85 7.53 10.64
C GLU A 109 5.90 8.92 11.32
N GLY A 110 7.04 9.62 11.24
CA GLY A 110 7.20 10.95 11.83
C GLY A 110 6.26 12.00 11.22
N PHE A 111 5.86 11.83 9.96
CA PHE A 111 4.88 12.72 9.31
C PHE A 111 3.45 12.44 9.78
N ALA A 112 3.16 11.22 10.21
CA ALA A 112 1.87 10.88 10.79
C ALA A 112 1.65 11.62 12.12
N ASP A 113 2.73 11.92 12.86
CA ASP A 113 2.68 12.75 14.07
C ASP A 113 2.77 14.25 13.79
N GLN A 114 3.62 14.68 12.84
CA GLN A 114 3.89 16.11 12.57
C GLN A 114 2.78 16.84 11.80
N LEU A 115 2.02 16.15 10.94
CA LEU A 115 0.94 16.77 10.17
C LEU A 115 -0.25 17.25 11.03
N TRP A 116 -0.25 16.92 12.32
CA TRP A 116 -1.35 17.10 13.25
C TRP A 116 -0.93 17.73 14.59
N GLY A 117 0.22 18.40 14.60
CA GLY A 117 0.68 19.26 15.71
C GLY A 117 0.05 20.63 15.69
#